data_AF-A0A7R9A981-F1
#
_entry.id   AF-A0A7R9A981-F1
#
_cell.length_a   1.000
_cell.length_b   1.000
_cell.length_c   1.000
_cell.angle_alpha   90.00
_cell.angle_beta   90.00
_cell.angle_gamma   90.00
#
_symmetry.space_group_name_H-M   'P 1'
#
loop_
_entity.id
_entity.type
_entity.pdbx_description
1 polymer ?
#
loop_
_entity_poly.entity_id
_entity_poly.type
_entity_poly.pdbx_seq_one_letter_code
_entity_poly.pdbx_strand_id
1 'polypeptide(L)'
;MLLDPNTFSKDGTSSLGELSISKDGNYMAFTISTGGSDWRNIVVQDLKTNQMLTDTIRWAKFTGIAWEKDGFYYSRFPEPAKGDELSASNQFGAIYYHKLGIPQSADPLIFADRSHPNRFFSAETSEDEKYLLLSASETTSGNMLYCKDLSKPGASFVPISDNFDSDFNFIDNVEGKLLFMTNKKAPNRRLISVSAAQPEEEYWENIIPENSDDVLQSASLCGGKIVCQYLHNASSSLKVFSLDGKLEKEVSLPEIGTVGGVSGNKDDKTAFFSFQSFLRPNTIYSLDMGTFDVKPFKAPKIAFNPDSFETEQIWYPSKDGTKIPMFVTRKKKVAMDGSNPTLLYGYGGFNISVTPSFSASRATLLENNGIYVVANIRGGGEFGEKWHKAGTKCQKQNVFDDFIGAAEYLIAKGYTKPENLAIQGGSNGGLLVGACMTQRPELFGVCFPQVGVLDMLRYHKFTIGRAWSVDYGLSENKDEFECLLRYSPLHNVEKIAYPATMVTTADHDDRVVPAHSFKFAAALQAHQTAKNPTLIRIETSAGHGAGKPTKKLLEEAADMLSFMLYNMKKRVIY
;
A
#
# COMPACT_ATOMS: atom_id res chain seq x y z
N MET A 1 -17.11 -11.84 -22.08
CA MET A 1 -16.04 -10.96 -21.54
C MET A 1 -16.68 -9.59 -21.35
N LEU A 2 -16.71 -9.08 -20.12
CA LEU A 2 -17.43 -7.83 -19.79
C LEU A 2 -16.58 -6.58 -20.05
N LEU A 3 -15.31 -6.64 -19.64
CA LEU A 3 -14.32 -5.58 -19.80
C LEU A 3 -12.96 -6.21 -20.11
N ASP A 4 -12.22 -5.62 -21.05
CA ASP A 4 -10.86 -6.05 -21.41
C ASP A 4 -9.90 -4.85 -21.41
N PRO A 5 -9.16 -4.62 -20.32
CA PRO A 5 -8.20 -3.53 -20.23
C PRO A 5 -7.07 -3.57 -21.27
N ASN A 6 -6.79 -4.74 -21.88
CA ASN A 6 -5.79 -4.86 -22.94
C ASN A 6 -6.17 -4.05 -24.19
N THR A 7 -7.45 -3.69 -24.34
CA THR A 7 -7.95 -2.90 -25.46
C THR A 7 -7.92 -1.39 -25.21
N PHE A 8 -7.59 -0.94 -23.98
CA PHE A 8 -7.57 0.49 -23.64
C PHE A 8 -6.45 1.26 -24.35
N SER A 9 -5.38 0.57 -24.73
CA SER A 9 -4.23 1.15 -25.44
C SER A 9 -3.56 0.08 -26.30
N LYS A 10 -2.91 0.50 -27.39
CA LYS A 10 -2.24 -0.44 -28.32
C LYS A 10 -1.01 -1.12 -27.71
N ASP A 11 -0.34 -0.46 -26.77
CA ASP A 11 0.87 -0.92 -26.11
C ASP A 11 0.61 -1.49 -24.70
N GLY A 12 -0.66 -1.53 -24.27
CA GLY A 12 -1.09 -2.03 -22.97
C GLY A 12 -0.80 -1.10 -21.79
N THR A 13 -0.33 0.13 -22.02
CA THR A 13 0.10 1.06 -20.96
C THR A 13 -1.04 1.83 -20.28
N SER A 14 -2.27 1.67 -20.78
CA SER A 14 -3.48 2.09 -20.06
C SER A 14 -4.03 0.95 -19.21
N SER A 15 -4.25 1.21 -17.93
CA SER A 15 -4.68 0.20 -16.96
C SER A 15 -6.02 0.56 -16.33
N LEU A 16 -6.80 -0.47 -16.01
CA LEU A 16 -7.95 -0.37 -15.13
C LEU A 16 -7.48 -0.01 -13.71
N GLY A 17 -8.12 0.98 -13.09
CA GLY A 17 -7.99 1.30 -11.67
C GLY A 17 -9.23 0.85 -10.89
N GLU A 18 -9.79 1.76 -10.10
CA GLU A 18 -11.05 1.55 -9.38
C GLU A 18 -12.18 1.10 -10.31
N LEU A 19 -13.03 0.21 -9.81
CA LEU A 19 -14.23 -0.29 -10.47
C LEU A 19 -15.34 -0.37 -9.43
N SER A 20 -16.51 0.18 -9.76
CA SER A 20 -17.67 0.19 -8.88
C SER A 20 -18.94 -0.05 -9.69
N ILE A 21 -19.80 -0.95 -9.19
CA ILE A 21 -21.08 -1.29 -9.81
C ILE A 21 -22.19 -0.54 -9.09
N SER A 22 -23.14 0.03 -9.84
CA SER A 22 -24.31 0.70 -9.27
C SER A 22 -25.13 -0.28 -8.43
N LYS A 23 -25.83 0.22 -7.40
CA LYS A 23 -26.56 -0.65 -6.46
C LYS A 23 -27.66 -1.48 -7.11
N ASP A 24 -28.23 -0.99 -8.20
CA ASP A 24 -29.21 -1.70 -9.02
C ASP A 24 -28.60 -2.69 -10.03
N GLY A 25 -27.26 -2.79 -10.09
CA GLY A 25 -26.52 -3.69 -10.97
C GLY A 25 -26.57 -3.31 -12.46
N ASN A 26 -27.04 -2.10 -12.79
CA ASN A 26 -27.26 -1.70 -14.19
C ASN A 26 -26.05 -1.01 -14.83
N TYR A 27 -25.17 -0.41 -14.04
CA TYR A 27 -24.03 0.34 -14.53
C TYR A 27 -22.74 -0.08 -13.83
N MET A 28 -21.64 -0.01 -14.57
CA MET A 28 -20.29 -0.16 -14.05
C MET A 28 -19.50 1.09 -14.40
N ALA A 29 -19.05 1.79 -13.38
CA ALA A 29 -18.13 2.90 -13.54
C ALA A 29 -16.73 2.44 -13.14
N PHE A 30 -15.74 2.85 -13.91
CA PHE A 30 -14.36 2.45 -13.65
C PHE A 30 -13.38 3.52 -14.09
N THR A 31 -12.19 3.47 -13.51
CA THR A 31 -11.13 4.43 -13.79
C THR A 31 -10.09 3.86 -14.75
N ILE A 32 -9.58 4.70 -15.64
CA ILE A 32 -8.47 4.38 -16.54
C ILE A 32 -7.29 5.28 -16.18
N SER A 33 -6.17 4.67 -15.85
CA SER A 33 -4.85 5.31 -15.81
C SER A 33 -4.18 5.16 -17.17
N THR A 34 -3.46 6.19 -17.62
CA THR A 34 -2.66 6.13 -18.86
C THR A 34 -1.20 6.36 -18.52
N GLY A 35 -0.32 5.50 -19.03
CA GLY A 35 1.12 5.56 -18.76
C GLY A 35 1.49 5.31 -17.30
N GLY A 36 0.55 4.83 -16.46
CA GLY A 36 0.77 4.57 -15.04
C GLY A 36 0.78 5.82 -14.14
N SER A 37 0.48 7.01 -14.66
CA SER A 37 0.26 8.22 -13.85
C SER A 37 -0.88 7.99 -12.86
N ASP A 38 -0.89 8.69 -11.72
CA ASP A 38 -1.98 8.74 -10.74
C ASP A 38 -3.24 9.48 -11.20
N TRP A 39 -3.17 10.26 -12.29
CA TRP A 39 -4.38 10.82 -12.90
C TRP A 39 -5.27 9.73 -13.49
N ARG A 40 -6.58 9.94 -13.41
CA ARG A 40 -7.62 9.00 -13.85
C ARG A 40 -8.67 9.69 -14.70
N ASN A 41 -9.16 8.97 -15.69
CA ASN A 41 -10.45 9.22 -16.29
C ASN A 41 -11.46 8.23 -15.73
N ILE A 42 -12.63 8.69 -15.27
CA ILE A 42 -13.75 7.80 -14.91
C ILE A 42 -14.65 7.68 -16.13
N VAL A 43 -14.99 6.45 -16.50
CA VAL A 43 -15.91 6.13 -17.60
C VAL A 43 -16.98 5.17 -17.12
N VAL A 44 -18.12 5.13 -17.82
CA VAL A 44 -19.29 4.34 -17.41
C VAL A 44 -19.72 3.40 -18.53
N GLN A 45 -20.05 2.16 -18.16
CA GLN A 45 -20.58 1.13 -19.04
C GLN A 45 -21.98 0.73 -18.56
N ASP A 46 -22.94 0.68 -19.47
CA ASP A 46 -24.25 0.07 -19.24
C ASP A 46 -24.10 -1.45 -19.32
N LEU A 47 -24.46 -2.14 -18.24
CA LEU A 47 -24.32 -3.59 -18.11
C LEU A 47 -25.44 -4.38 -18.80
N LYS A 48 -26.57 -3.73 -19.11
CA LYS A 48 -27.67 -4.35 -19.88
C LYS A 48 -27.34 -4.38 -21.36
N THR A 49 -26.85 -3.26 -21.89
CA THR A 49 -26.53 -3.13 -23.32
C THR A 49 -25.08 -3.50 -23.64
N ASN A 50 -24.23 -3.58 -22.62
CA ASN A 50 -22.79 -3.78 -22.74
C ASN A 50 -22.11 -2.68 -23.57
N GLN A 51 -22.64 -1.45 -23.51
CA GLN A 51 -22.12 -0.29 -24.24
C GLN A 51 -21.50 0.73 -23.27
N MET A 52 -20.42 1.37 -23.70
CA MET A 52 -19.87 2.53 -23.02
C MET A 52 -20.82 3.72 -23.18
N LEU A 53 -21.14 4.39 -22.08
CA LEU A 53 -21.85 5.66 -22.10
C LEU A 53 -20.93 6.80 -22.56
N THR A 54 -21.52 7.94 -22.89
CA THR A 54 -20.77 9.16 -23.26
C THR A 54 -20.11 9.84 -22.07
N ASP A 55 -20.42 9.40 -20.86
CA ASP A 55 -19.90 9.94 -19.60
C ASP A 55 -18.40 9.70 -19.48
N THR A 56 -17.64 10.79 -19.35
CA THR A 56 -16.19 10.75 -19.12
C THR A 56 -15.79 11.89 -18.19
N ILE A 57 -15.30 11.53 -17.01
CA ILE A 57 -14.87 12.45 -15.97
C ILE A 57 -13.36 12.55 -16.03
N ARG A 58 -12.82 13.74 -16.24
CA ARG A 58 -11.38 14.01 -16.29
C ARG A 58 -10.87 14.60 -14.98
N TRP A 59 -9.55 14.52 -14.80
CA TRP A 59 -8.81 15.12 -13.68
C TRP A 59 -9.18 14.53 -12.31
N ALA A 60 -9.68 13.30 -12.31
CA ALA A 60 -9.86 12.54 -11.09
C ALA A 60 -8.49 12.01 -10.63
N LYS A 61 -8.23 12.03 -9.32
CA LYS A 61 -6.99 11.53 -8.71
C LYS A 61 -7.26 11.33 -7.22
N PHE A 62 -6.80 10.21 -6.66
CA PHE A 62 -7.14 9.77 -5.29
C PHE A 62 -8.66 9.75 -5.05
N THR A 63 -9.40 9.12 -5.97
CA THR A 63 -10.87 9.07 -5.96
C THR A 63 -11.36 7.64 -5.79
N GLY A 64 -12.50 7.50 -5.11
CA GLY A 64 -13.40 6.35 -5.27
C GLY A 64 -14.52 6.65 -6.27
N ILE A 65 -15.49 5.75 -6.37
CA ILE A 65 -16.73 5.93 -7.12
C ILE A 65 -17.88 5.49 -6.21
N ALA A 66 -18.51 6.45 -5.54
CA ALA A 66 -19.56 6.20 -4.56
C ALA A 66 -20.94 6.43 -5.18
N TRP A 67 -21.59 5.35 -5.60
CA TRP A 67 -22.89 5.39 -6.27
C TRP A 67 -24.00 5.90 -5.35
N GLU A 68 -24.83 6.77 -5.90
CA GLU A 68 -26.14 7.10 -5.33
C GLU A 68 -27.15 7.28 -6.46
N LYS A 69 -28.17 6.43 -6.50
CA LYS A 69 -29.24 6.45 -7.50
C LYS A 69 -28.68 6.38 -8.94
N ASP A 70 -28.87 7.45 -9.72
CA ASP A 70 -28.52 7.55 -11.14
C ASP A 70 -27.20 8.31 -11.39
N GLY A 71 -26.32 8.32 -10.39
CA GLY A 71 -25.02 9.00 -10.46
C GLY A 71 -24.07 8.56 -9.36
N PHE A 72 -22.95 9.26 -9.22
CA PHE A 72 -21.93 8.94 -8.22
C PHE A 72 -21.13 10.15 -7.75
N TYR A 73 -20.69 10.09 -6.51
CA TYR A 73 -19.74 11.04 -5.93
C TYR A 73 -18.30 10.64 -6.30
N TYR A 74 -17.47 11.65 -6.59
CA TYR A 74 -16.06 11.46 -6.93
C TYR A 74 -15.22 12.67 -6.51
N SER A 75 -13.90 12.45 -6.34
CA SER A 75 -12.94 13.52 -6.08
C SER A 75 -12.18 13.89 -7.35
N ARG A 76 -11.91 15.20 -7.51
CA ARG A 76 -11.02 15.70 -8.56
C ARG A 76 -10.24 16.93 -8.12
N PHE A 77 -9.18 17.20 -8.86
CA PHE A 77 -8.39 18.43 -8.73
C PHE A 77 -8.70 19.37 -9.91
N PRO A 78 -8.39 20.68 -9.77
CA PRO A 78 -8.35 21.57 -10.92
C PRO A 78 -7.41 21.04 -12.00
N GLU A 79 -7.75 21.32 -13.25
CA GLU A 79 -6.90 21.01 -14.39
C GLU A 79 -5.56 21.76 -14.25
N PRO A 80 -4.41 21.06 -14.26
CA PRO A 80 -3.10 21.68 -14.19
C PRO A 80 -2.77 22.44 -15.47
N ALA A 81 -1.80 23.35 -15.40
CA ALA A 81 -1.25 23.99 -16.59
C ALA A 81 -0.61 22.94 -17.50
N LYS A 82 -0.76 23.13 -18.82
CA LYS A 82 -0.23 22.21 -19.83
C LYS A 82 1.28 22.03 -19.69
N GLY A 83 1.75 20.80 -19.55
CA GLY A 83 3.15 20.43 -19.37
C GLY A 83 3.56 20.20 -17.91
N ASP A 84 2.72 20.58 -16.94
CA ASP A 84 3.01 20.41 -15.51
C ASP A 84 2.27 19.21 -14.88
N GLU A 85 1.53 18.43 -15.67
CA GLU A 85 0.61 17.39 -15.20
C GLU A 85 1.27 16.37 -14.25
N LEU A 86 2.55 16.07 -14.47
CA LEU A 86 3.30 15.04 -13.74
C LEU A 86 4.15 15.58 -12.57
N SER A 87 4.19 16.90 -12.36
CA SER A 87 5.12 17.50 -11.38
C SER A 87 4.52 18.60 -10.52
N ALA A 88 3.47 19.29 -10.99
CA ALA A 88 2.79 20.31 -10.22
C ALA A 88 2.19 19.74 -8.93
N SER A 89 2.19 20.56 -7.88
CA SER A 89 1.55 20.20 -6.62
C SER A 89 0.04 20.02 -6.82
N ASN A 90 -0.51 18.92 -6.29
CA ASN A 90 -1.96 18.68 -6.33
C ASN A 90 -2.63 19.47 -5.20
N GLN A 91 -3.30 20.56 -5.55
CA GLN A 91 -3.99 21.45 -4.61
C GLN A 91 -5.44 21.70 -4.99
N PHE A 92 -6.26 22.07 -4.00
CA PHE A 92 -7.65 22.43 -4.13
C PHE A 92 -8.53 21.27 -4.64
N GLY A 93 -8.27 20.07 -4.15
CA GLY A 93 -9.14 18.90 -4.35
C GLY A 93 -10.56 19.20 -3.88
N ALA A 94 -11.55 18.57 -4.51
CA ALA A 94 -12.96 18.77 -4.19
C ALA A 94 -13.80 17.54 -4.57
N ILE A 95 -14.95 17.38 -3.89
CA ILE A 95 -15.95 16.36 -4.20
C ILE A 95 -17.04 16.94 -5.09
N TYR A 96 -17.35 16.20 -6.15
CA TYR A 96 -18.43 16.48 -7.08
C TYR A 96 -19.38 15.29 -7.13
N TYR A 97 -20.60 15.52 -7.62
CA TYR A 97 -21.53 14.46 -7.98
C TYR A 97 -21.73 14.49 -9.49
N HIS A 98 -21.55 13.34 -10.14
CA HIS A 98 -21.82 13.17 -11.55
C HIS A 98 -23.14 12.44 -11.74
N LYS A 99 -24.07 13.05 -12.48
CA LYS A 99 -25.31 12.40 -12.91
C LYS A 99 -25.13 11.84 -14.32
N LEU A 100 -25.50 10.58 -14.51
CA LEU A 100 -25.32 9.91 -15.81
C LEU A 100 -26.04 10.65 -16.95
N GLY A 101 -25.36 10.76 -18.09
CA GLY A 101 -25.85 11.46 -19.28
C GLY A 101 -25.73 12.97 -19.21
N ILE A 102 -25.23 13.54 -18.11
CA ILE A 102 -25.03 14.99 -17.95
C ILE A 102 -23.54 15.33 -18.12
N PRO A 103 -23.17 16.35 -18.91
CA PRO A 103 -21.76 16.69 -19.08
C PRO A 103 -21.06 17.03 -17.76
N GLN A 104 -19.80 16.60 -17.60
CA GLN A 104 -18.97 16.85 -16.40
C GLN A 104 -18.94 18.34 -15.97
N SER A 105 -19.03 19.27 -16.94
CA SER A 105 -19.06 20.71 -16.65
C SER A 105 -20.26 21.17 -15.83
N ALA A 106 -21.33 20.37 -15.78
CA ALA A 106 -22.54 20.64 -15.01
C ALA A 106 -22.58 19.87 -13.68
N ASP A 107 -21.55 19.08 -13.36
CA ASP A 107 -21.47 18.35 -12.10
C ASP A 107 -21.49 19.33 -10.90
N PRO A 108 -22.48 19.23 -9.99
CA PRO A 108 -22.53 20.09 -8.82
C PRO A 108 -21.34 19.85 -7.90
N LEU A 109 -20.78 20.94 -7.38
CA LEU A 109 -19.80 20.91 -6.30
C LEU A 109 -20.50 20.50 -4.99
N ILE A 110 -20.08 19.37 -4.41
CA ILE A 110 -20.64 18.84 -3.16
C ILE A 110 -19.87 19.34 -1.96
N PHE A 111 -18.54 19.31 -2.05
CA PHE A 111 -17.68 19.78 -0.98
C PHE A 111 -16.35 20.31 -1.50
N ALA A 112 -15.90 21.43 -0.94
CA ALA A 112 -14.54 21.94 -1.10
C ALA A 112 -14.15 22.78 0.11
N ASP A 113 -12.87 22.74 0.45
CA ASP A 113 -12.27 23.68 1.39
C ASP A 113 -11.14 24.43 0.68
N ARG A 114 -11.44 25.63 0.20
CA ARG A 114 -10.47 26.47 -0.51
C ARG A 114 -9.46 27.14 0.42
N SER A 115 -9.74 27.17 1.74
CA SER A 115 -8.82 27.74 2.73
C SER A 115 -7.66 26.81 3.07
N HIS A 116 -7.82 25.50 2.82
CA HIS A 116 -6.80 24.49 3.05
C HIS A 116 -6.44 23.77 1.75
N PRO A 117 -5.60 24.38 0.88
CA PRO A 117 -5.35 23.91 -0.49
C PRO A 117 -4.76 22.50 -0.58
N ASN A 118 -4.07 22.01 0.46
CA ASN A 118 -3.39 20.71 0.41
C ASN A 118 -4.25 19.55 0.91
N ARG A 119 -5.53 19.78 1.26
CA ARG A 119 -6.41 18.71 1.73
C ARG A 119 -6.86 17.80 0.60
N PHE A 120 -6.91 16.52 0.90
CA PHE A 120 -7.51 15.48 0.08
C PHE A 120 -8.92 15.21 0.59
N PHE A 121 -9.82 14.87 -0.33
CA PHE A 121 -11.19 14.49 0.00
C PHE A 121 -11.54 13.18 -0.67
N SER A 122 -12.25 12.32 0.04
CA SER A 122 -12.91 11.15 -0.51
C SER A 122 -14.35 11.09 -0.06
N ALA A 123 -15.18 10.40 -0.84
CA ALA A 123 -16.58 10.19 -0.56
C ALA A 123 -16.91 8.70 -0.69
N GLU A 124 -17.79 8.22 0.19
CA GLU A 124 -18.28 6.84 0.21
C GLU A 124 -19.76 6.82 0.60
N THR A 125 -20.52 5.86 0.10
CA THR A 125 -21.95 5.69 0.37
C THR A 125 -22.21 4.35 1.04
N SER A 126 -23.14 4.31 2.01
CA SER A 126 -23.58 3.04 2.62
C SER A 126 -24.17 2.08 1.59
N GLU A 127 -24.24 0.78 1.93
CA GLU A 127 -24.82 -0.23 1.03
C GLU A 127 -26.26 0.11 0.64
N ASP A 128 -27.03 0.70 1.56
CA ASP A 128 -28.43 1.09 1.38
C ASP A 128 -28.62 2.52 0.82
N GLU A 129 -27.54 3.20 0.41
CA GLU A 129 -27.52 4.57 -0.12
C GLU A 129 -28.13 5.64 0.81
N LYS A 130 -28.34 5.34 2.10
CA LYS A 130 -28.91 6.30 3.04
C LYS A 130 -27.90 7.27 3.62
N TYR A 131 -26.61 6.93 3.60
CA TYR A 131 -25.57 7.76 4.18
C TYR A 131 -24.48 8.06 3.17
N LEU A 132 -24.10 9.34 3.10
CA LEU A 132 -22.90 9.82 2.41
C LEU A 132 -21.85 10.18 3.45
N LEU A 133 -20.70 9.52 3.38
CA LEU A 133 -19.54 9.79 4.20
C LEU A 133 -18.55 10.63 3.40
N LEU A 134 -18.04 11.68 4.02
CA LEU A 134 -17.01 12.55 3.48
C LEU A 134 -15.80 12.49 4.42
N SER A 135 -14.66 12.05 3.89
CA SER A 135 -13.39 12.07 4.60
C SER A 135 -12.51 13.19 4.07
N ALA A 136 -11.83 13.90 4.96
CA ALA A 136 -10.83 14.90 4.61
C ALA A 136 -9.51 14.59 5.32
N SER A 137 -8.38 14.67 4.62
CA SER A 137 -7.05 14.45 5.21
C SER A 137 -6.04 15.47 4.70
N GLU A 138 -5.04 15.78 5.54
CA GLU A 138 -3.88 16.62 5.17
C GLU A 138 -2.61 15.79 4.92
N THR A 139 -2.58 14.59 5.49
CA THR A 139 -1.46 13.66 5.40
C THR A 139 -1.97 12.24 5.16
N THR A 140 -1.07 11.27 5.11
CA THR A 140 -1.39 9.85 4.95
C THR A 140 -1.92 9.16 6.22
N SER A 141 -2.03 9.88 7.34
CA SER A 141 -2.67 9.40 8.57
C SER A 141 -3.43 10.54 9.25
N GLY A 142 -4.56 10.19 9.84
CA GLY A 142 -5.49 11.14 10.43
C GLY A 142 -6.47 11.70 9.40
N ASN A 143 -7.77 11.63 9.72
CA ASN A 143 -8.79 12.21 8.87
C ASN A 143 -9.94 12.80 9.68
N MET A 144 -10.44 13.93 9.19
CA MET A 144 -11.77 14.41 9.55
C MET A 144 -12.79 13.52 8.84
N LEU A 145 -13.95 13.35 9.45
CA LEU A 145 -15.02 12.52 8.93
C LEU A 145 -16.36 13.18 9.18
N TYR A 146 -17.14 13.31 8.11
CA TYR A 146 -18.49 13.84 8.14
C TYR A 146 -19.47 12.84 7.57
N CYS A 147 -20.70 12.86 8.07
CA CYS A 147 -21.80 12.04 7.58
C CYS A 147 -22.99 12.93 7.17
N LYS A 148 -23.64 12.58 6.06
CA LYS A 148 -24.88 13.19 5.61
C LYS A 148 -25.93 12.10 5.40
N ASP A 149 -27.08 12.27 6.02
CA ASP A 149 -28.25 11.40 5.84
C ASP A 149 -29.00 11.78 4.56
N LEU A 150 -28.82 10.99 3.51
CA LEU A 150 -29.40 11.18 2.19
C LEU A 150 -30.91 10.87 2.14
N SER A 151 -31.45 10.18 3.15
CA SER A 151 -32.89 9.93 3.25
C SER A 151 -33.68 11.20 3.62
N LYS A 152 -33.00 12.23 4.13
CA LYS A 152 -33.58 13.51 4.54
C LYS A 152 -33.25 14.61 3.51
N PRO A 153 -34.24 15.09 2.74
CA PRO A 153 -34.03 16.19 1.81
C PRO A 153 -33.44 17.42 2.50
N GLY A 154 -32.35 17.98 1.95
CA GLY A 154 -31.70 19.17 2.49
C GLY A 154 -30.81 18.93 3.72
N ALA A 155 -30.53 17.68 4.11
CA ALA A 155 -29.62 17.39 5.21
C ALA A 155 -28.21 17.98 4.97
N SER A 156 -27.65 18.54 6.05
CA SER A 156 -26.27 19.01 6.11
C SER A 156 -25.33 17.89 6.54
N PHE A 157 -24.03 18.09 6.30
CA PHE A 157 -22.99 17.24 6.88
C PHE A 157 -22.91 17.44 8.40
N VAL A 158 -22.87 16.32 9.12
CA VAL A 158 -22.66 16.23 10.57
C VAL A 158 -21.24 15.72 10.81
N PRO A 159 -20.41 16.43 11.59
CA PRO A 159 -19.06 15.97 11.92
C PRO A 159 -19.13 14.76 12.86
N ILE A 160 -18.45 13.68 12.50
CA ILE A 160 -18.13 12.55 13.37
C ILE A 160 -16.74 12.75 13.99
N SER A 161 -15.81 13.27 13.20
CA SER A 161 -14.51 13.75 13.68
C SER A 161 -14.12 15.01 12.91
N ASP A 162 -13.66 16.03 13.62
CA ASP A 162 -13.35 17.37 13.09
C ASP A 162 -11.87 17.73 13.19
N ASN A 163 -11.00 16.74 13.41
CA ASN A 163 -9.55 16.89 13.51
C ASN A 163 -8.84 15.71 12.84
N PHE A 164 -7.50 15.73 12.84
CA PHE A 164 -6.66 14.72 12.18
C PHE A 164 -5.90 13.84 13.19
N ASP A 165 -6.35 13.77 14.45
CA ASP A 165 -5.61 13.05 15.50
C ASP A 165 -5.75 11.53 15.38
N SER A 166 -6.70 11.05 14.59
CA SER A 166 -7.02 9.63 14.47
C SER A 166 -7.59 9.31 13.09
N ASP A 167 -7.44 8.06 12.70
CA ASP A 167 -7.97 7.50 11.48
C ASP A 167 -9.38 6.94 11.74
N PHE A 168 -10.31 7.18 10.81
CA PHE A 168 -11.66 6.63 10.80
C PHE A 168 -11.96 6.04 9.43
N ASN A 169 -12.23 4.74 9.41
CA ASN A 169 -12.60 4.00 8.21
C ASN A 169 -14.04 3.53 8.36
N PHE A 170 -14.90 3.95 7.43
CA PHE A 170 -16.29 3.51 7.41
C PHE A 170 -16.36 2.04 7.00
N ILE A 171 -17.21 1.28 7.70
CA ILE A 171 -17.48 -0.12 7.36
C ILE A 171 -18.84 -0.20 6.65
N ASP A 172 -19.90 0.15 7.37
CA ASP A 172 -21.26 0.32 6.85
C ASP A 172 -22.19 0.83 7.96
N ASN A 173 -23.51 0.77 7.79
CA ASN A 173 -24.51 0.91 8.84
C ASN A 173 -25.21 -0.41 9.22
N VAL A 174 -25.60 -0.52 10.48
CA VAL A 174 -26.48 -1.56 11.04
C VAL A 174 -27.62 -0.88 11.78
N GLU A 175 -28.87 -1.12 11.36
CA GLU A 175 -30.08 -0.54 11.97
C GLU A 175 -30.04 0.99 12.15
N GLY A 176 -29.35 1.68 11.22
CA GLY A 176 -29.22 3.13 11.24
C GLY A 176 -28.05 3.66 12.08
N LYS A 177 -27.32 2.82 12.82
CA LYS A 177 -26.04 3.18 13.43
C LYS A 177 -24.88 2.92 12.47
N LEU A 178 -23.94 3.85 12.40
CA LEU A 178 -22.76 3.79 11.52
C LEU A 178 -21.63 3.05 12.22
N LEU A 179 -20.98 2.11 11.54
CA LEU A 179 -19.83 1.37 12.04
C LEU A 179 -18.53 1.95 11.48
N PHE A 180 -17.59 2.21 12.36
CA PHE A 180 -16.27 2.72 12.01
C PHE A 180 -15.16 1.92 12.67
N MET A 181 -14.12 1.60 11.91
CA MET A 181 -12.84 1.16 12.45
C MET A 181 -11.96 2.39 12.71
N THR A 182 -11.43 2.54 13.93
CA THR A 182 -10.62 3.70 14.32
C THR A 182 -9.47 3.35 15.25
N ASN A 183 -8.38 4.13 15.19
CA ASN A 183 -7.29 4.09 16.17
C ASN A 183 -7.45 5.12 17.31
N LYS A 184 -8.57 5.86 17.36
CA LYS A 184 -8.80 6.85 18.41
C LYS A 184 -8.84 6.20 19.79
N LYS A 185 -7.82 6.52 20.60
CA LYS A 185 -7.55 5.93 21.93
C LYS A 185 -7.40 4.40 21.87
N ALA A 186 -6.97 3.88 20.71
CA ALA A 186 -6.79 2.46 20.45
C ALA A 186 -5.67 2.25 19.39
N PRO A 187 -4.38 2.29 19.77
CA PRO A 187 -3.24 2.12 18.83
C PRO A 187 -3.32 0.91 17.88
N ASN A 188 -3.94 -0.20 18.31
CA ASN A 188 -4.17 -1.41 17.52
C ASN A 188 -5.55 -1.47 16.86
N ARG A 189 -6.28 -0.34 16.90
CA ARG A 189 -7.62 -0.09 16.38
C ARG A 189 -8.72 -0.86 17.08
N ARG A 190 -9.94 -0.33 16.96
CA ARG A 190 -11.19 -0.90 17.47
C ARG A 190 -12.33 -0.65 16.49
N LEU A 191 -13.43 -1.37 16.63
CA LEU A 191 -14.67 -1.14 15.91
C LEU A 191 -15.68 -0.46 16.82
N ILE A 192 -16.17 0.71 16.40
CA ILE A 192 -17.16 1.50 17.13
C ILE A 192 -18.45 1.64 16.32
N SER A 193 -19.54 1.90 17.03
CA SER A 193 -20.85 2.25 16.48
C SER A 193 -21.22 3.67 16.89
N VAL A 194 -21.70 4.47 15.93
CA VAL A 194 -22.02 5.89 16.10
C VAL A 194 -23.38 6.21 15.48
N SER A 195 -24.21 6.97 16.20
CA SER A 195 -25.46 7.49 15.67
C SER A 195 -25.23 8.85 15.00
N ALA A 196 -25.69 9.03 13.76
CA ALA A 196 -25.63 10.36 13.12
C ALA A 196 -26.48 11.42 13.85
N ALA A 197 -27.46 11.00 14.65
CA ALA A 197 -28.28 11.89 15.48
C ALA A 197 -27.63 12.26 16.82
N GLN A 198 -26.63 11.50 17.26
CA GLN A 198 -25.86 11.72 18.49
C GLN A 198 -24.38 11.42 18.20
N PRO A 199 -23.71 12.25 17.38
CA PRO A 199 -22.37 11.98 16.88
C PRO A 199 -21.28 12.18 17.95
N GLU A 200 -21.61 12.74 19.11
CA GLU A 200 -20.66 13.06 20.17
C GLU A 200 -19.98 11.81 20.74
N GLU A 201 -18.67 11.90 21.02
CA GLU A 201 -17.83 10.76 21.43
C GLU A 201 -18.35 10.03 22.68
N GLU A 202 -19.05 10.73 23.58
CA GLU A 202 -19.62 10.14 24.80
C GLU A 202 -20.74 9.12 24.52
N TYR A 203 -21.36 9.17 23.34
CA TYR A 203 -22.41 8.25 22.92
C TYR A 203 -21.90 7.10 22.04
N TRP A 204 -20.59 7.03 21.76
CA TRP A 204 -20.04 5.97 20.93
C TRP A 204 -20.03 4.63 21.67
N GLU A 205 -20.47 3.59 20.99
CA GLU A 205 -20.47 2.22 21.52
C GLU A 205 -19.26 1.45 20.98
N ASN A 206 -18.54 0.73 21.85
CA ASN A 206 -17.50 -0.21 21.41
C ASN A 206 -18.16 -1.52 21.01
N ILE A 207 -18.14 -1.85 19.73
CA ILE A 207 -18.62 -3.15 19.24
C ILE A 207 -17.50 -4.18 19.39
N ILE A 208 -16.30 -3.88 18.87
CA ILE A 208 -15.14 -4.74 19.03
C ILE A 208 -14.02 -3.91 19.68
N PRO A 209 -13.64 -4.19 20.94
CA PRO A 209 -12.60 -3.44 21.62
C PRO A 209 -11.22 -3.68 20.99
N GLU A 210 -10.27 -2.81 21.33
CA GLU A 210 -8.87 -2.97 20.95
C GLU A 210 -8.31 -4.30 21.47
N ASN A 211 -7.50 -4.97 20.65
CA ASN A 211 -6.72 -6.13 21.06
C ASN A 211 -5.26 -5.70 21.35
N SER A 212 -4.67 -6.19 22.44
CA SER A 212 -3.31 -5.80 22.84
C SER A 212 -2.21 -6.37 21.94
N ASP A 213 -2.48 -7.51 21.31
CA ASP A 213 -1.48 -8.32 20.60
C ASP A 213 -1.66 -8.22 19.08
N ASP A 214 -2.89 -8.01 18.62
CA ASP A 214 -3.28 -8.04 17.22
C ASP A 214 -3.80 -6.68 16.74
N VAL A 215 -3.35 -6.24 15.56
CA VAL A 215 -3.86 -5.01 14.93
C VAL A 215 -5.10 -5.33 14.09
N LEU A 216 -6.23 -4.68 14.33
CA LEU A 216 -7.41 -4.80 13.47
C LEU A 216 -7.14 -4.11 12.11
N GLN A 217 -7.05 -4.88 11.04
CA GLN A 217 -6.72 -4.39 9.69
C GLN A 217 -7.97 -4.00 8.89
N SER A 218 -9.05 -4.78 9.01
CA SER A 218 -10.32 -4.52 8.33
C SER A 218 -11.47 -5.22 9.04
N ALA A 219 -12.69 -4.75 8.76
CA ALA A 219 -13.94 -5.38 9.14
C ALA A 219 -14.89 -5.34 7.94
N SER A 220 -15.71 -6.37 7.78
CA SER A 220 -16.73 -6.44 6.72
C SER A 220 -18.01 -7.04 7.27
N LEU A 221 -19.16 -6.52 6.84
CA LEU A 221 -20.45 -7.10 7.17
C LEU A 221 -20.83 -8.16 6.13
N CYS A 222 -20.96 -9.40 6.56
CA CYS A 222 -21.37 -10.50 5.68
C CYS A 222 -22.31 -11.45 6.43
N GLY A 223 -23.44 -11.82 5.84
CA GLY A 223 -24.36 -12.81 6.39
C GLY A 223 -24.83 -12.54 7.82
N GLY A 224 -25.12 -11.29 8.17
CA GLY A 224 -25.53 -10.86 9.50
C GLY A 224 -24.43 -10.96 10.57
N LYS A 225 -23.16 -10.99 10.15
CA LYS A 225 -21.96 -11.07 11.01
C LYS A 225 -20.95 -9.99 10.66
N ILE A 226 -20.00 -9.78 11.55
CA ILE A 226 -18.82 -8.96 11.32
C ILE A 226 -17.62 -9.89 11.14
N VAL A 227 -17.01 -9.88 9.96
CA VAL A 227 -15.77 -10.62 9.69
C VAL A 227 -14.61 -9.65 9.80
N CYS A 228 -13.74 -9.87 10.77
CA CYS A 228 -12.58 -9.04 11.05
C CYS A 228 -11.28 -9.72 10.64
N GLN A 229 -10.45 -9.00 9.91
CA GLN A 229 -9.07 -9.38 9.65
C GLN A 229 -8.17 -8.69 10.68
N TYR A 230 -7.39 -9.49 11.39
CA TYR A 230 -6.35 -9.05 12.29
C TYR A 230 -4.97 -9.33 11.70
N LEU A 231 -3.99 -8.58 12.17
CA LEU A 231 -2.57 -8.85 11.94
C LEU A 231 -1.96 -9.35 13.24
N HIS A 232 -1.58 -10.63 13.26
CA HIS A 232 -0.87 -11.28 14.36
C HIS A 232 0.55 -11.59 13.91
N ASN A 233 1.54 -10.95 14.53
CA ASN A 233 2.96 -11.10 14.16
C ASN A 233 3.17 -11.00 12.63
N ALA A 234 2.71 -9.90 12.01
CA ALA A 234 2.83 -9.66 10.57
C ALA A 234 2.15 -10.70 9.62
N SER A 235 1.28 -11.56 10.14
CA SER A 235 0.47 -12.50 9.35
C SER A 235 -1.03 -12.35 9.67
N SER A 236 -1.91 -12.71 8.74
CA SER A 236 -3.35 -12.54 8.95
C SER A 236 -3.92 -13.55 9.94
N SER A 237 -4.84 -13.11 10.80
CA SER A 237 -5.82 -13.93 11.53
C SER A 237 -7.22 -13.44 11.14
N LEU A 238 -8.18 -14.35 10.96
CA LEU A 238 -9.54 -14.02 10.54
C LEU A 238 -10.52 -14.45 11.62
N LYS A 239 -11.32 -13.52 12.13
CA LYS A 239 -12.24 -13.74 13.26
C LYS A 239 -13.64 -13.28 12.88
N VAL A 240 -14.65 -14.07 13.23
CA VAL A 240 -16.07 -13.78 12.98
C VAL A 240 -16.74 -13.43 14.29
N PHE A 241 -17.44 -12.31 14.30
CA PHE A 241 -18.20 -11.78 15.43
C PHE A 241 -19.68 -11.64 15.05
N SER A 242 -20.56 -11.71 16.03
CA SER A 242 -21.93 -11.22 15.91
C SER A 242 -21.96 -9.69 15.76
N LEU A 243 -23.10 -9.13 15.37
CA LEU A 243 -23.27 -7.67 15.19
C LEU A 243 -23.12 -6.88 16.50
N ASP A 244 -23.34 -7.50 17.66
CA ASP A 244 -23.09 -6.94 19.00
C ASP A 244 -21.67 -7.18 19.50
N GLY A 245 -20.78 -7.75 18.66
CA GLY A 245 -19.35 -7.83 18.94
C GLY A 245 -18.89 -9.07 19.73
N LYS A 246 -19.75 -10.08 19.89
CA LYS A 246 -19.35 -11.35 20.52
C LYS A 246 -18.59 -12.21 19.52
N LEU A 247 -17.39 -12.66 19.89
CA LEU A 247 -16.60 -13.60 19.09
C LEU A 247 -17.36 -14.93 18.93
N GLU A 248 -17.55 -15.36 17.68
CA GLU A 248 -18.20 -16.63 17.35
C GLU A 248 -17.22 -17.66 16.82
N LYS A 249 -16.22 -17.23 16.03
CA LYS A 249 -15.24 -18.13 15.42
C LYS A 249 -13.91 -17.44 15.14
N GLU A 250 -12.82 -18.14 15.41
CA GLU A 250 -11.54 -17.89 14.75
C GLU A 250 -11.40 -18.87 13.58
N VAL A 251 -11.25 -18.32 12.37
CA VAL A 251 -11.22 -19.07 11.12
C VAL A 251 -9.81 -19.58 10.90
N SER A 252 -9.66 -20.90 10.79
CA SER A 252 -8.36 -21.52 10.52
C SER A 252 -7.91 -21.20 9.09
N LEU A 253 -6.75 -20.56 8.97
CA LEU A 253 -6.11 -20.29 7.68
C LEU A 253 -5.15 -21.44 7.30
N PRO A 254 -4.88 -21.66 6.00
CA PRO A 254 -4.08 -22.81 5.56
C PRO A 254 -2.64 -22.84 6.07
N GLU A 255 -2.01 -21.67 6.22
CA GLU A 255 -0.64 -21.49 6.69
C GLU A 255 -0.40 -20.03 7.10
N ILE A 256 0.82 -19.66 7.51
CA ILE A 256 1.21 -18.26 7.69
C ILE A 256 1.08 -17.54 6.35
N GLY A 257 0.21 -16.53 6.30
CA GLY A 257 -0.09 -15.84 5.05
C GLY A 257 -0.83 -14.53 5.25
N THR A 258 -1.34 -14.04 4.13
CA THR A 258 -2.12 -12.80 4.04
C THR A 258 -3.49 -13.13 3.51
N VAL A 259 -4.52 -12.67 4.22
CA VAL A 259 -5.88 -12.57 3.68
C VAL A 259 -5.97 -11.25 2.89
N GLY A 260 -6.37 -11.33 1.63
CA GLY A 260 -6.63 -10.17 0.79
C GLY A 260 -8.12 -9.86 0.77
N GLY A 261 -8.57 -9.09 1.76
CA GLY A 261 -9.94 -8.62 1.91
C GLY A 261 -10.97 -9.72 2.17
N VAL A 262 -12.10 -9.33 2.75
CA VAL A 262 -13.32 -10.15 2.83
C VAL A 262 -14.40 -9.42 2.04
N SER A 263 -15.16 -10.15 1.25
CA SER A 263 -16.22 -9.62 0.39
C SER A 263 -17.48 -10.45 0.51
N GLY A 264 -18.62 -9.77 0.50
CA GLY A 264 -19.96 -10.32 0.65
C GLY A 264 -20.90 -9.22 1.12
N ASN A 265 -22.20 -9.38 0.88
CA ASN A 265 -23.22 -8.45 1.36
C ASN A 265 -23.76 -8.87 2.72
N LYS A 266 -24.47 -7.95 3.41
CA LYS A 266 -25.06 -8.19 4.73
C LYS A 266 -25.97 -9.42 4.78
N ASP A 267 -26.67 -9.73 3.69
CA ASP A 267 -27.64 -10.82 3.63
C ASP A 267 -27.10 -12.10 2.93
N ASP A 268 -25.84 -12.09 2.48
CA ASP A 268 -25.23 -13.24 1.80
C ASP A 268 -24.93 -14.38 2.77
N LYS A 269 -25.18 -15.62 2.34
CA LYS A 269 -24.85 -16.83 3.13
C LYS A 269 -23.38 -17.25 3.01
N THR A 270 -22.62 -16.60 2.12
CA THR A 270 -21.25 -16.96 1.81
C THR A 270 -20.44 -15.69 1.64
N ALA A 271 -19.33 -15.59 2.36
CA ALA A 271 -18.31 -14.59 2.12
C ALA A 271 -17.18 -15.18 1.28
N PHE A 272 -16.44 -14.32 0.59
CA PHE A 272 -15.23 -14.70 -0.13
C PHE A 272 -14.06 -13.89 0.39
N PHE A 273 -12.91 -14.56 0.49
CA PHE A 273 -11.64 -13.89 0.76
C PHE A 273 -10.55 -14.51 -0.09
N SER A 274 -9.52 -13.73 -0.37
CA SER A 274 -8.32 -14.25 -1.03
C SER A 274 -7.26 -14.57 0.00
N PHE A 275 -6.42 -15.59 -0.24
CA PHE A 275 -5.31 -15.92 0.64
C PHE A 275 -4.06 -16.28 -0.16
N GLN A 276 -2.92 -15.79 0.29
CA GLN A 276 -1.60 -16.07 -0.27
C GLN A 276 -0.52 -16.16 0.81
N SER A 277 0.61 -16.76 0.47
CA SER A 277 1.83 -16.78 1.28
C SER A 277 3.05 -16.53 0.40
N PHE A 278 4.27 -16.57 0.94
CA PHE A 278 5.47 -16.52 0.10
C PHE A 278 5.60 -17.71 -0.87
N LEU A 279 4.96 -18.85 -0.56
CA LEU A 279 5.06 -20.09 -1.32
C LEU A 279 3.79 -20.42 -2.10
N ARG A 280 2.64 -19.86 -1.71
CA ARG A 280 1.35 -20.16 -2.33
C ARG A 280 0.74 -18.92 -3.00
N PRO A 281 0.37 -19.03 -4.29
CA PRO A 281 -0.22 -17.94 -5.04
C PRO A 281 -1.62 -17.61 -4.52
N ASN A 282 -2.08 -16.41 -4.85
CA ASN A 282 -3.38 -15.91 -4.42
C ASN A 282 -4.52 -16.85 -4.84
N THR A 283 -5.13 -17.48 -3.85
CA THR A 283 -6.25 -18.42 -3.99
C THR A 283 -7.49 -17.80 -3.38
N ILE A 284 -8.61 -17.83 -4.12
CA ILE A 284 -9.90 -17.39 -3.60
C ILE A 284 -10.51 -18.53 -2.80
N TYR A 285 -10.97 -18.23 -1.59
CA TYR A 285 -11.68 -19.12 -0.70
C TYR A 285 -13.10 -18.62 -0.48
N SER A 286 -14.03 -19.56 -0.34
CA SER A 286 -15.38 -19.30 0.17
C SER A 286 -15.43 -19.63 1.66
N LEU A 287 -16.11 -18.78 2.43
CA LEU A 287 -16.44 -18.96 3.85
C LEU A 287 -17.96 -19.06 3.99
N ASP A 288 -18.46 -20.18 4.47
CA ASP A 288 -19.88 -20.35 4.80
C ASP A 288 -20.21 -19.55 6.08
N MET A 289 -21.19 -18.63 6.02
CA MET A 289 -21.49 -17.75 7.16
C MET A 289 -22.35 -18.41 8.24
N GLY A 290 -22.85 -19.62 8.01
CA GLY A 290 -23.59 -20.41 9.00
C GLY A 290 -22.72 -21.46 9.70
N THR A 291 -21.85 -22.16 8.97
CA THR A 291 -20.97 -23.21 9.52
C THR A 291 -19.54 -22.74 9.79
N PHE A 292 -19.12 -21.63 9.17
CA PHE A 292 -17.75 -21.12 9.15
C PHE A 292 -16.73 -22.04 8.48
N ASP A 293 -17.19 -22.93 7.59
CA ASP A 293 -16.32 -23.77 6.78
C ASP A 293 -15.63 -22.96 5.68
N VAL A 294 -14.31 -23.16 5.55
CA VAL A 294 -13.48 -22.56 4.51
C VAL A 294 -13.17 -23.59 3.42
N LYS A 295 -13.42 -23.23 2.16
CA LYS A 295 -13.12 -24.09 1.00
C LYS A 295 -12.43 -23.31 -0.11
N PRO A 296 -11.42 -23.88 -0.79
CA PRO A 296 -10.87 -23.28 -1.99
C PRO A 296 -11.98 -23.14 -3.05
N PHE A 297 -12.20 -21.92 -3.52
CA PHE A 297 -13.13 -21.62 -4.60
C PHE A 297 -12.39 -21.56 -5.95
N LYS A 298 -11.26 -20.85 -5.99
CA LYS A 298 -10.44 -20.72 -7.21
C LYS A 298 -8.96 -20.59 -6.86
N ALA A 299 -8.18 -21.60 -7.24
CA ALA A 299 -6.72 -21.58 -7.14
C ALA A 299 -6.08 -21.44 -8.53
N PRO A 300 -5.00 -20.65 -8.68
CA PRO A 300 -4.23 -20.59 -9.91
C PRO A 300 -3.35 -21.84 -10.06
N LYS A 301 -3.02 -22.20 -11.30
CA LYS A 301 -2.03 -23.24 -11.60
C LYS A 301 -0.65 -22.60 -11.66
N ILE A 302 0.32 -23.18 -10.98
CA ILE A 302 1.71 -22.71 -10.96
C ILE A 302 2.66 -23.85 -11.29
N ALA A 303 3.74 -23.52 -12.01
CA ALA A 303 4.86 -24.43 -12.27
C ALA A 303 5.94 -24.24 -11.19
N PHE A 304 5.55 -24.32 -9.93
CA PHE A 304 6.42 -24.17 -8.75
C PHE A 304 5.94 -25.17 -7.70
N ASN A 305 6.87 -25.93 -7.12
CA ASN A 305 6.54 -26.91 -6.08
C ASN A 305 6.76 -26.31 -4.68
N PRO A 306 5.73 -25.80 -4.00
CA PRO A 306 5.87 -25.16 -2.69
C PRO A 306 6.43 -26.10 -1.63
N ASP A 307 6.19 -27.41 -1.74
CA ASP A 307 6.59 -28.39 -0.71
C ASP A 307 8.11 -28.58 -0.64
N SER A 308 8.86 -28.11 -1.65
CA SER A 308 10.34 -28.09 -1.65
C SER A 308 10.93 -26.94 -0.83
N PHE A 309 10.10 -26.02 -0.37
CA PHE A 309 10.50 -24.79 0.31
C PHE A 309 9.84 -24.67 1.68
N GLU A 310 10.37 -23.78 2.49
CA GLU A 310 9.84 -23.44 3.81
C GLU A 310 9.90 -21.94 4.03
N THR A 311 8.98 -21.42 4.84
CA THR A 311 9.04 -20.08 5.41
C THR A 311 9.09 -20.23 6.92
N GLU A 312 10.08 -19.61 7.55
CA GLU A 312 10.14 -19.44 8.99
C GLU A 312 9.99 -17.97 9.36
N GLN A 313 9.37 -17.70 10.50
CA GLN A 313 9.37 -16.38 11.10
C GLN A 313 10.35 -16.40 12.28
N ILE A 314 11.27 -15.45 12.29
CA ILE A 314 12.31 -15.32 13.31
C ILE A 314 12.36 -13.89 13.84
N TRP A 315 12.97 -13.72 15.01
CA TRP A 315 13.12 -12.43 15.67
C TRP A 315 14.59 -12.12 15.89
N TYR A 316 15.01 -10.92 15.53
CA TYR A 316 16.38 -10.44 15.72
C TYR A 316 16.39 -9.12 16.51
N PRO A 317 17.44 -8.85 17.31
CA PRO A 317 17.55 -7.58 18.00
C PRO A 317 18.00 -6.47 17.04
N SER A 318 17.34 -5.31 17.12
CA SER A 318 17.84 -4.04 16.57
C SER A 318 18.93 -3.46 17.46
N LYS A 319 19.53 -2.34 17.04
CA LYS A 319 20.60 -1.63 17.75
C LYS A 319 20.23 -1.24 19.18
N ASP A 320 18.97 -0.90 19.43
CA ASP A 320 18.44 -0.54 20.76
C ASP A 320 17.88 -1.74 21.56
N GLY A 321 18.03 -2.96 21.03
CA GLY A 321 17.53 -4.19 21.64
C GLY A 321 16.06 -4.52 21.32
N THR A 322 15.34 -3.67 20.57
CA THR A 322 13.99 -3.98 20.09
C THR A 322 14.02 -5.27 19.26
N LYS A 323 13.13 -6.22 19.55
CA LYS A 323 13.01 -7.43 18.74
C LYS A 323 12.19 -7.14 17.49
N ILE A 324 12.80 -7.33 16.33
CA ILE A 324 12.17 -7.12 15.02
C ILE A 324 11.86 -8.49 14.39
N PRO A 325 10.64 -8.71 13.87
CA PRO A 325 10.34 -9.93 13.14
C PRO A 325 10.92 -9.88 11.72
N MET A 326 11.31 -11.02 11.20
CA MET A 326 11.51 -11.22 9.78
C MET A 326 11.04 -12.61 9.34
N PHE A 327 10.54 -12.67 8.11
CA PHE A 327 10.26 -13.93 7.43
C PHE A 327 11.48 -14.32 6.59
N VAL A 328 11.88 -15.58 6.68
CA VAL A 328 12.93 -16.16 5.84
C VAL A 328 12.33 -17.31 5.03
N THR A 329 12.28 -17.14 3.72
CA THR A 329 11.79 -18.15 2.77
C THR A 329 12.96 -18.72 1.98
N ARG A 330 13.09 -20.05 1.97
CA ARG A 330 14.21 -20.75 1.35
C ARG A 330 13.85 -22.18 0.95
N LYS A 331 14.72 -22.81 0.17
CA LYS A 331 14.65 -24.25 -0.11
C LYS A 331 14.95 -25.04 1.16
N LYS A 332 14.17 -26.10 1.41
CA LYS A 332 14.39 -26.98 2.56
C LYS A 332 15.81 -27.58 2.50
N LYS A 333 16.49 -27.63 3.65
CA LYS A 333 17.83 -28.20 3.81
C LYS A 333 18.93 -27.52 2.96
N VAL A 334 18.73 -26.28 2.51
CA VAL A 334 19.82 -25.49 1.92
C VAL A 334 20.93 -25.28 2.95
N ALA A 335 22.19 -25.29 2.52
CA ALA A 335 23.33 -25.14 3.42
C ALA A 335 23.39 -23.73 4.04
N MET A 336 23.61 -23.63 5.34
CA MET A 336 23.80 -22.35 6.06
C MET A 336 25.30 -22.05 6.23
N ASP A 337 26.01 -21.98 5.11
CA ASP A 337 27.47 -21.76 5.05
C ASP A 337 27.85 -20.34 4.58
N GLY A 338 26.88 -19.43 4.53
CA GLY A 338 27.04 -18.06 4.04
C GLY A 338 27.10 -17.93 2.51
N SER A 339 27.00 -19.02 1.75
CA SER A 339 27.15 -18.98 0.29
C SER A 339 25.87 -18.64 -0.47
N ASN A 340 24.70 -18.61 0.17
CA ASN A 340 23.43 -18.42 -0.53
C ASN A 340 23.26 -16.98 -1.05
N PRO A 341 22.81 -16.78 -2.30
CA PRO A 341 22.37 -15.47 -2.75
C PRO A 341 21.10 -15.07 -2.00
N THR A 342 21.17 -13.98 -1.25
CA THR A 342 20.09 -13.56 -0.36
C THR A 342 19.56 -12.21 -0.77
N LEU A 343 18.24 -12.08 -0.80
CA LEU A 343 17.56 -10.83 -1.09
C LEU A 343 16.72 -10.41 0.10
N LEU A 344 17.18 -9.38 0.79
CA LEU A 344 16.53 -8.76 1.93
C LEU A 344 15.65 -7.59 1.46
N TYR A 345 14.36 -7.67 1.75
CA TYR A 345 13.36 -6.67 1.42
C TYR A 345 12.82 -5.98 2.67
N GLY A 346 12.55 -4.68 2.57
CA GLY A 346 11.93 -3.89 3.63
C GLY A 346 11.22 -2.64 3.11
N TYR A 347 10.38 -2.05 3.95
CA TYR A 347 9.68 -0.79 3.68
C TYR A 347 9.82 0.21 4.84
N GLY A 348 9.16 -0.02 5.99
CA GLY A 348 9.39 0.75 7.22
C GLY A 348 8.88 2.18 7.21
N GLY A 349 7.57 2.37 7.13
CA GLY A 349 6.95 3.70 7.17
C GLY A 349 5.47 3.65 6.84
N PHE A 350 4.78 4.78 7.05
CA PHE A 350 3.40 5.01 6.64
C PHE A 350 2.39 4.01 7.19
N ASN A 351 2.69 3.39 8.34
CA ASN A 351 1.84 2.35 8.93
C ASN A 351 1.61 1.14 8.00
N ILE A 352 2.47 0.96 6.97
CA ILE A 352 2.36 -0.14 6.01
C ILE A 352 2.99 -1.39 6.61
N SER A 353 2.18 -2.45 6.75
CA SER A 353 2.65 -3.77 7.15
C SER A 353 3.10 -4.59 5.95
N VAL A 354 4.32 -5.13 5.98
CA VAL A 354 4.83 -5.99 4.90
C VAL A 354 4.49 -7.45 5.21
N THR A 355 3.35 -7.92 4.72
CA THR A 355 2.84 -9.27 5.00
C THR A 355 3.27 -10.30 3.94
N PRO A 356 3.15 -11.62 4.21
CA PRO A 356 3.48 -12.65 3.22
C PRO A 356 2.72 -12.52 1.91
N SER A 357 3.43 -12.53 0.79
CA SER A 357 2.84 -12.37 -0.54
C SER A 357 3.60 -13.19 -1.57
N PHE A 358 2.88 -13.84 -2.48
CA PHE A 358 3.48 -14.69 -3.50
C PHE A 358 4.00 -13.83 -4.65
N SER A 359 5.16 -14.21 -5.17
CA SER A 359 5.68 -13.61 -6.39
C SER A 359 6.37 -14.67 -7.25
N ALA A 360 5.94 -14.76 -8.51
CA ALA A 360 6.55 -15.66 -9.48
C ALA A 360 8.04 -15.33 -9.71
N SER A 361 8.43 -14.04 -9.68
CA SER A 361 9.84 -13.67 -9.80
C SER A 361 10.66 -14.07 -8.56
N ARG A 362 10.06 -14.05 -7.37
CA ARG A 362 10.72 -14.55 -6.15
C ARG A 362 10.85 -16.06 -6.15
N ALA A 363 9.89 -16.79 -6.70
CA ALA A 363 9.99 -18.23 -6.87
C ALA A 363 11.26 -18.61 -7.66
N THR A 364 11.59 -17.87 -8.73
CA THR A 364 12.82 -18.08 -9.52
C THR A 364 14.10 -17.89 -8.69
N LEU A 365 14.14 -16.91 -7.77
CA LEU A 365 15.26 -16.75 -6.82
C LEU A 365 15.39 -17.99 -5.93
N LEU A 366 14.28 -18.48 -5.38
CA LEU A 366 14.28 -19.66 -4.50
C LEU A 366 14.77 -20.93 -5.23
N GLU A 367 14.34 -21.12 -6.49
CA GLU A 367 14.78 -22.23 -7.34
C GLU A 367 16.28 -22.18 -7.64
N ASN A 368 16.88 -20.98 -7.62
CA ASN A 368 18.31 -20.74 -7.74
C ASN A 368 19.07 -20.89 -6.41
N ASN A 369 18.51 -21.65 -5.45
CA ASN A 369 18.99 -21.81 -4.07
C ASN A 369 19.16 -20.47 -3.33
N GLY A 370 18.43 -19.44 -3.75
CA GLY A 370 18.42 -18.16 -3.08
C GLY A 370 17.54 -18.16 -1.84
N ILE A 371 17.74 -17.14 -1.01
CA ILE A 371 16.95 -16.88 0.19
C ILE A 371 16.23 -15.56 0.01
N TYR A 372 14.91 -15.56 0.21
CA TYR A 372 14.13 -14.33 0.24
C TYR A 372 13.79 -13.98 1.69
N VAL A 373 14.09 -12.75 2.08
CA VAL A 373 13.88 -12.26 3.44
C VAL A 373 13.02 -11.00 3.41
N VAL A 374 12.04 -10.94 4.30
CA VAL A 374 11.24 -9.74 4.54
C VAL A 374 11.40 -9.34 6.00
N ALA A 375 11.95 -8.15 6.25
CA ALA A 375 12.07 -7.59 7.59
C ALA A 375 10.89 -6.66 7.90
N ASN A 376 10.18 -6.94 8.98
CA ASN A 376 9.02 -6.19 9.47
C ASN A 376 9.47 -5.06 10.42
N ILE A 377 10.26 -4.15 9.87
CA ILE A 377 10.94 -3.07 10.60
C ILE A 377 9.96 -1.98 11.11
N ARG A 378 10.39 -1.21 12.12
CA ARG A 378 9.60 -0.08 12.64
C ARG A 378 9.26 0.95 11.57
N GLY A 379 8.28 1.80 11.85
CA GLY A 379 7.64 2.65 10.85
C GLY A 379 6.50 1.93 10.11
N GLY A 380 6.53 0.60 10.03
CA GLY A 380 5.40 -0.19 9.55
C GLY A 380 4.24 -0.25 10.54
N GLY A 381 3.18 -0.97 10.18
CA GLY A 381 1.95 -1.12 10.96
C GLY A 381 1.81 -2.46 11.68
N GLU A 382 2.86 -3.28 11.71
CA GLU A 382 2.79 -4.67 12.16
C GLU A 382 2.33 -4.83 13.61
N PHE A 383 2.69 -3.87 14.46
CA PHE A 383 2.32 -3.81 15.88
C PHE A 383 1.65 -2.46 16.22
N GLY A 384 0.85 -1.96 15.27
CA GLY A 384 -0.02 -0.81 15.43
C GLY A 384 0.72 0.54 15.47
N GLU A 385 0.00 1.56 15.91
CA GLU A 385 0.45 2.95 15.84
C GLU A 385 1.78 3.21 16.58
N LYS A 386 2.06 2.46 17.66
CA LYS A 386 3.33 2.58 18.39
C LYS A 386 4.52 2.14 17.54
N TRP A 387 4.36 1.05 16.77
CA TRP A 387 5.39 0.56 15.86
C TRP A 387 5.66 1.54 14.72
N HIS A 388 4.59 2.14 14.21
CA HIS A 388 4.66 3.18 13.18
C HIS A 388 5.40 4.41 13.69
N LYS A 389 4.93 5.04 14.78
CA LYS A 389 5.53 6.27 15.33
C LYS A 389 7.01 6.10 15.68
N ALA A 390 7.43 4.93 16.13
CA ALA A 390 8.83 4.61 16.44
C ALA A 390 9.78 4.67 15.23
N GLY A 391 9.25 4.79 14.01
CA GLY A 391 10.02 4.96 12.76
C GLY A 391 9.62 6.20 11.95
N THR A 392 9.09 7.26 12.58
CA THR A 392 8.71 8.52 11.90
C THR A 392 9.61 9.69 12.28
N LYS A 393 9.64 10.73 11.44
CA LYS A 393 10.34 12.00 11.67
C LYS A 393 11.79 11.80 12.14
N CYS A 394 12.17 12.38 13.28
CA CYS A 394 13.52 12.25 13.84
C CYS A 394 13.81 10.86 14.41
N GLN A 395 12.83 9.95 14.49
CA GLN A 395 13.01 8.54 14.84
C GLN A 395 13.25 7.67 13.60
N LYS A 396 13.26 8.24 12.38
CA LYS A 396 13.42 7.48 11.13
C LYS A 396 14.71 6.66 11.07
N GLN A 397 15.76 7.06 11.79
CA GLN A 397 17.00 6.28 11.90
C GLN A 397 16.76 4.87 12.48
N ASN A 398 15.77 4.69 13.36
CA ASN A 398 15.42 3.37 13.90
C ASN A 398 15.04 2.39 12.79
N VAL A 399 14.39 2.87 11.72
CA VAL A 399 14.02 2.05 10.56
C VAL A 399 15.25 1.51 9.85
N PHE A 400 16.27 2.36 9.67
CA PHE A 400 17.52 1.98 9.01
C PHE A 400 18.34 1.06 9.92
N ASP A 401 18.38 1.34 11.22
CA ASP A 401 19.05 0.50 12.23
C ASP A 401 18.41 -0.89 12.31
N ASP A 402 17.07 -0.99 12.25
CA ASP A 402 16.35 -2.27 12.20
C ASP A 402 16.72 -3.07 10.96
N PHE A 403 16.83 -2.42 9.80
CA PHE A 403 17.15 -3.10 8.54
C PHE A 403 18.62 -3.52 8.43
N ILE A 404 19.53 -2.69 8.96
CA ILE A 404 20.94 -3.05 9.14
C ILE A 404 21.07 -4.23 10.10
N GLY A 405 20.30 -4.25 11.21
CA GLY A 405 20.25 -5.38 12.14
C GLY A 405 19.82 -6.69 11.48
N ALA A 406 18.87 -6.65 10.53
CA ALA A 406 18.51 -7.83 9.74
C ALA A 406 19.69 -8.33 8.91
N ALA A 407 20.39 -7.44 8.20
CA ALA A 407 21.55 -7.79 7.40
C ALA A 407 22.66 -8.42 8.25
N GLU A 408 23.00 -7.81 9.38
CA GLU A 408 24.02 -8.30 10.32
C GLU A 408 23.62 -9.67 10.90
N TYR A 409 22.35 -9.87 11.25
CA TYR A 409 21.84 -11.15 11.73
C TYR A 409 21.97 -12.25 10.67
N LEU A 410 21.54 -11.98 9.44
CA LEU A 410 21.60 -12.96 8.34
C LEU A 410 23.04 -13.40 8.05
N ILE A 411 23.98 -12.46 8.08
CA ILE A 411 25.42 -12.72 7.90
C ILE A 411 25.95 -13.56 9.08
N ALA A 412 25.68 -13.13 10.32
CA ALA A 412 26.19 -13.79 11.53
C ALA A 412 25.67 -15.23 11.70
N LYS A 413 24.46 -15.53 11.21
CA LYS A 413 23.85 -16.86 11.27
C LYS A 413 24.18 -17.76 10.08
N GLY A 414 25.01 -17.29 9.14
CA GLY A 414 25.44 -18.10 7.99
C GLY A 414 24.36 -18.28 6.91
N TYR A 415 23.30 -17.46 6.90
CA TYR A 415 22.37 -17.46 5.76
C TYR A 415 23.09 -16.98 4.50
N THR A 416 23.93 -15.96 4.65
CA THR A 416 24.67 -15.32 3.55
C THR A 416 25.95 -14.66 4.07
N LYS A 417 26.61 -13.87 3.22
CA LYS A 417 27.76 -13.00 3.55
C LYS A 417 27.64 -11.70 2.75
N PRO A 418 28.35 -10.62 3.09
CA PRO A 418 28.15 -9.31 2.47
C PRO A 418 28.10 -9.34 0.95
N GLU A 419 29.05 -10.01 0.28
CA GLU A 419 29.10 -10.08 -1.19
C GLU A 419 27.95 -10.87 -1.85
N ASN A 420 27.17 -11.63 -1.07
CA ASN A 420 26.00 -12.41 -1.50
C ASN A 420 24.68 -11.85 -0.96
N LEU A 421 24.70 -10.69 -0.30
CA LEU A 421 23.50 -10.02 0.21
C LEU A 421 23.08 -8.88 -0.71
N ALA A 422 21.86 -8.97 -1.23
CA ALA A 422 21.17 -7.89 -1.92
C ALA A 422 20.12 -7.27 -0.99
N ILE A 423 19.99 -5.94 -1.06
CA ILE A 423 18.88 -5.22 -0.41
C ILE A 423 17.98 -4.56 -1.44
N GLN A 424 16.67 -4.59 -1.17
CA GLN A 424 15.64 -4.05 -2.07
C GLN A 424 14.52 -3.35 -1.31
N GLY A 425 14.02 -2.26 -1.90
CA GLY A 425 12.84 -1.56 -1.42
C GLY A 425 12.36 -0.54 -2.45
N GLY A 426 11.04 -0.34 -2.49
CA GLY A 426 10.37 0.61 -3.40
C GLY A 426 9.76 1.80 -2.66
N SER A 427 9.75 2.99 -3.26
CA SER A 427 9.14 4.20 -2.67
C SER A 427 9.84 4.62 -1.37
N ASN A 428 9.18 4.56 -0.20
CA ASN A 428 9.85 4.67 1.10
C ASN A 428 10.89 3.55 1.32
N GLY A 429 10.69 2.37 0.76
CA GLY A 429 11.70 1.31 0.72
C GLY A 429 12.90 1.69 -0.18
N GLY A 430 12.72 2.55 -1.17
CA GLY A 430 13.82 3.09 -1.97
C GLY A 430 14.68 4.07 -1.16
N LEU A 431 14.04 4.89 -0.31
CA LEU A 431 14.72 5.68 0.73
C LEU A 431 15.49 4.76 1.69
N LEU A 432 14.86 3.70 2.20
CA LEU A 432 15.50 2.72 3.09
C LEU A 432 16.78 2.16 2.49
N VAL A 433 16.72 1.64 1.26
CA VAL A 433 17.91 1.08 0.59
C VAL A 433 18.97 2.16 0.38
N GLY A 434 18.58 3.34 -0.09
CA GLY A 434 19.48 4.48 -0.28
C GLY A 434 20.20 4.88 1.00
N ALA A 435 19.49 4.98 2.11
CA ALA A 435 20.04 5.34 3.41
C ALA A 435 21.01 4.27 3.91
N CYS A 436 20.59 3.00 3.93
CA CYS A 436 21.43 1.90 4.40
C CYS A 436 22.70 1.75 3.56
N MET A 437 22.64 1.86 2.23
CA MET A 437 23.83 1.76 1.38
C MET A 437 24.79 2.96 1.53
N THR A 438 24.28 4.14 1.88
CA THR A 438 25.12 5.31 2.19
C THR A 438 25.73 5.25 3.59
N GLN A 439 25.07 4.60 4.55
CA GLN A 439 25.54 4.49 5.93
C GLN A 439 26.47 3.29 6.17
N ARG A 440 26.16 2.12 5.59
CA ARG A 440 26.85 0.84 5.82
C ARG A 440 27.09 0.08 4.51
N PRO A 441 27.79 0.69 3.51
CA PRO A 441 28.00 0.08 2.20
C PRO A 441 28.70 -1.29 2.25
N GLU A 442 29.51 -1.55 3.28
CA GLU A 442 30.27 -2.78 3.43
C GLU A 442 29.44 -4.02 3.77
N LEU A 443 28.16 -3.85 4.14
CA LEU A 443 27.25 -4.96 4.46
C LEU A 443 26.62 -5.60 3.23
N PHE A 444 26.70 -4.97 2.06
CA PHE A 444 25.89 -5.34 0.89
C PHE A 444 26.75 -5.59 -0.36
N GLY A 445 26.36 -6.59 -1.14
CA GLY A 445 26.93 -6.85 -2.45
C GLY A 445 26.16 -6.13 -3.56
N VAL A 446 24.83 -6.04 -3.40
CA VAL A 446 23.92 -5.47 -4.41
C VAL A 446 22.83 -4.60 -3.76
N CYS A 447 22.50 -3.45 -4.36
CA CYS A 447 21.46 -2.55 -3.88
C CYS A 447 20.44 -2.20 -4.98
N PHE A 448 19.15 -2.31 -4.65
CA PHE A 448 18.01 -2.00 -5.53
C PHE A 448 17.09 -0.93 -4.92
N PRO A 449 17.48 0.36 -4.92
CA PRO A 449 16.57 1.44 -4.59
C PRO A 449 15.61 1.69 -5.76
N GLN A 450 14.32 1.36 -5.58
CA GLN A 450 13.30 1.49 -6.63
C GLN A 450 12.36 2.66 -6.34
N VAL A 451 12.09 3.51 -7.34
CA VAL A 451 11.17 4.67 -7.30
C VAL A 451 11.27 5.47 -5.98
N GLY A 452 12.51 5.68 -5.51
CA GLY A 452 12.79 6.05 -4.12
C GLY A 452 12.72 7.56 -3.84
N VAL A 453 12.36 7.92 -2.61
CA VAL A 453 12.43 9.29 -2.10
C VAL A 453 13.85 9.57 -1.60
N LEU A 454 14.74 10.05 -2.47
CA LEU A 454 16.19 10.07 -2.20
C LEU A 454 16.75 11.46 -1.87
N ASP A 455 15.93 12.51 -2.03
CA ASP A 455 16.24 13.89 -1.67
C ASP A 455 15.23 14.34 -0.61
N MET A 456 15.61 14.13 0.65
CA MET A 456 14.73 14.39 1.79
C MET A 456 14.58 15.87 2.10
N LEU A 457 15.42 16.73 1.51
CA LEU A 457 15.31 18.19 1.68
C LEU A 457 14.31 18.83 0.72
N ARG A 458 13.91 18.12 -0.35
CA ARG A 458 13.04 18.70 -1.39
C ARG A 458 11.83 17.85 -1.76
N TYR A 459 11.66 16.65 -1.20
CA TYR A 459 10.54 15.77 -1.55
C TYR A 459 9.18 16.47 -1.49
N HIS A 460 8.95 17.29 -0.45
CA HIS A 460 7.67 17.97 -0.19
C HIS A 460 7.31 19.08 -1.20
N LYS A 461 8.21 19.40 -2.15
CA LYS A 461 7.99 20.41 -3.18
C LYS A 461 7.37 19.86 -4.47
N PHE A 462 7.19 18.55 -4.58
CA PHE A 462 6.71 17.90 -5.80
C PHE A 462 5.38 17.17 -5.56
N THR A 463 4.48 17.26 -6.55
CA THR A 463 3.20 16.52 -6.60
C THR A 463 2.46 16.45 -5.25
N ILE A 464 2.40 15.27 -4.64
CA ILE A 464 1.78 15.03 -3.33
C ILE A 464 2.78 14.82 -2.20
N GLY A 465 4.07 15.04 -2.45
CA GLY A 465 5.13 14.74 -1.48
C GLY A 465 4.88 15.39 -0.13
N ARG A 466 4.27 16.58 -0.08
CA ARG A 466 3.93 17.26 1.18
C ARG A 466 3.02 16.44 2.11
N ALA A 467 2.17 15.56 1.58
CA ALA A 467 1.28 14.71 2.37
C ALA A 467 2.04 13.68 3.23
N TRP A 468 3.33 13.45 2.95
CA TRP A 468 4.17 12.51 3.70
C TRP A 468 4.85 13.15 4.92
N SER A 469 4.58 14.43 5.22
CA SER A 469 5.23 15.16 6.30
C SER A 469 5.00 14.57 7.69
N VAL A 470 3.91 13.81 7.88
CA VAL A 470 3.67 13.09 9.15
C VAL A 470 4.74 12.01 9.39
N ASP A 471 5.22 11.37 8.32
CA ASP A 471 6.21 10.30 8.38
C ASP A 471 7.65 10.81 8.34
N TYR A 472 7.92 11.89 7.60
CA TYR A 472 9.28 12.37 7.39
C TYR A 472 9.62 13.68 8.12
N GLY A 473 8.65 14.57 8.33
CA GLY A 473 8.89 15.97 8.66
C GLY A 473 9.25 16.82 7.44
N LEU A 474 9.32 18.14 7.60
CA LEU A 474 9.57 19.11 6.53
C LEU A 474 10.89 19.84 6.77
N SER A 475 11.71 19.96 5.73
CA SER A 475 12.97 20.71 5.80
C SER A 475 12.79 22.23 5.96
N GLU A 476 11.55 22.71 5.90
CA GLU A 476 11.18 24.09 6.20
C GLU A 476 11.17 24.35 7.71
N ASN A 477 11.06 23.29 8.54
CA ASN A 477 11.27 23.33 9.97
C ASN A 477 12.75 23.04 10.28
N LYS A 478 13.36 23.84 11.15
CA LYS A 478 14.80 23.74 11.46
C LYS A 478 15.17 22.39 12.09
N ASP A 479 14.42 21.93 13.08
CA ASP A 479 14.75 20.69 13.81
C ASP A 479 14.54 19.47 12.91
N GLU A 480 13.46 19.47 12.11
CA GLU A 480 13.21 18.43 11.13
C GLU A 480 14.23 18.46 9.97
N PHE A 481 14.71 19.63 9.54
CA PHE A 481 15.80 19.77 8.57
C PHE A 481 17.07 19.06 9.03
N GLU A 482 17.49 19.26 10.28
CA GLU A 482 18.68 18.62 10.83
C GLU A 482 18.53 17.09 10.87
N CYS A 483 17.35 16.59 11.20
CA CYS A 483 17.05 15.15 11.13
C CYS A 483 17.10 14.62 9.69
N LEU A 484 16.42 15.29 8.75
CA LEU A 484 16.37 14.89 7.33
C LEU A 484 17.75 14.85 6.69
N LEU A 485 18.59 15.86 6.96
CA LEU A 485 19.94 15.95 6.39
C LEU A 485 20.83 14.77 6.81
N ARG A 486 20.71 14.29 8.06
CA ARG A 486 21.52 13.18 8.58
C ARG A 486 21.35 11.87 7.82
N TYR A 487 20.18 11.64 7.22
CA TYR A 487 19.90 10.38 6.54
C TYR A 487 19.55 10.52 5.06
N SER A 488 19.39 11.73 4.53
CA SER A 488 19.03 11.94 3.14
C SER A 488 20.05 11.27 2.20
N PRO A 489 19.66 10.25 1.40
CA PRO A 489 20.62 9.49 0.61
C PRO A 489 21.44 10.35 -0.34
N LEU A 490 20.80 11.27 -1.07
CA LEU A 490 21.48 12.20 -1.99
C LEU A 490 22.58 13.03 -1.32
N HIS A 491 22.37 13.45 -0.08
CA HIS A 491 23.28 14.36 0.63
C HIS A 491 24.37 13.63 1.42
N ASN A 492 24.27 12.30 1.53
CA ASN A 492 25.23 11.45 2.25
C ASN A 492 25.98 10.51 1.28
N VAL A 493 25.98 10.82 -0.02
CA VAL A 493 26.90 10.16 -0.96
C VAL A 493 28.30 10.73 -0.75
N GLU A 494 29.25 9.85 -0.44
CA GLU A 494 30.66 10.16 -0.21
C GLU A 494 31.55 9.48 -1.26
N LYS A 495 32.80 9.93 -1.39
CA LYS A 495 33.77 9.34 -2.33
C LYS A 495 34.33 8.02 -1.81
N ILE A 496 33.56 6.94 -1.91
CA ILE A 496 33.89 5.62 -1.37
C ILE A 496 33.51 4.46 -2.32
N ALA A 497 33.84 3.23 -1.92
CA ALA A 497 33.51 2.02 -2.65
C ALA A 497 32.09 1.54 -2.32
N TYR A 498 31.13 1.83 -3.20
CA TYR A 498 29.74 1.39 -3.03
C TYR A 498 29.47 -0.02 -3.61
N PRO A 499 28.45 -0.73 -3.11
CA PRO A 499 27.92 -1.97 -3.71
C PRO A 499 27.48 -1.79 -5.16
N ALA A 500 27.36 -2.90 -5.89
CA ALA A 500 26.74 -2.88 -7.21
C ALA A 500 25.29 -2.37 -7.08
N THR A 501 24.94 -1.30 -7.77
CA THR A 501 23.66 -0.62 -7.56
C THR A 501 22.91 -0.47 -8.87
N MET A 502 21.64 -0.86 -8.87
CA MET A 502 20.71 -0.56 -9.95
C MET A 502 19.55 0.24 -9.40
N VAL A 503 19.59 1.55 -9.60
CA VAL A 503 18.48 2.46 -9.30
C VAL A 503 17.40 2.24 -10.36
N THR A 504 16.15 2.07 -9.96
CA THR A 504 15.03 2.00 -10.93
C THR A 504 14.01 3.09 -10.70
N THR A 505 13.45 3.64 -11.77
CA THR A 505 12.37 4.65 -11.73
C THR A 505 11.55 4.57 -13.02
N ALA A 506 10.53 5.41 -13.18
CA ALA A 506 9.65 5.39 -14.36
C ALA A 506 9.30 6.81 -14.81
N ASP A 507 9.24 7.06 -16.11
CA ASP A 507 9.11 8.41 -16.68
C ASP A 507 7.79 9.14 -16.37
N HIS A 508 6.73 8.42 -16.03
CA HIS A 508 5.42 8.97 -15.65
C HIS A 508 5.12 8.80 -14.15
N ASP A 509 6.12 8.59 -13.30
CA ASP A 509 5.93 8.53 -11.85
C ASP A 509 5.63 9.93 -11.27
N ASP A 510 4.35 10.27 -11.18
CA ASP A 510 3.85 11.48 -10.54
C ASP A 510 3.46 11.28 -9.07
N ARG A 511 3.84 10.13 -8.48
CA ARG A 511 3.79 9.89 -7.03
C ARG A 511 5.12 10.30 -6.40
N VAL A 512 6.22 9.71 -6.86
CA VAL A 512 7.60 10.05 -6.46
C VAL A 512 8.35 10.46 -7.72
N VAL A 513 8.59 11.75 -7.90
CA VAL A 513 9.18 12.26 -9.14
C VAL A 513 10.53 11.60 -9.47
N PRO A 514 10.78 11.21 -10.74
CA PRO A 514 12.00 10.48 -11.12
C PRO A 514 13.30 11.22 -10.84
N ALA A 515 13.23 12.55 -10.69
CA ALA A 515 14.35 13.40 -10.33
C ALA A 515 15.06 12.98 -9.02
N HIS A 516 14.37 12.31 -8.08
CA HIS A 516 15.03 11.71 -6.92
C HIS A 516 16.06 10.66 -7.34
N SER A 517 15.66 9.73 -8.19
CA SER A 517 16.50 8.66 -8.71
C SER A 517 17.61 9.19 -9.62
N PHE A 518 17.31 10.18 -10.47
CA PHE A 518 18.27 10.79 -11.38
C PHE A 518 19.44 11.43 -10.63
N LYS A 519 19.12 12.29 -9.64
CA LYS A 519 20.16 12.98 -8.85
C LYS A 519 20.99 12.01 -8.03
N PHE A 520 20.35 11.01 -7.42
CA PHE A 520 21.07 10.03 -6.60
C PHE A 520 21.99 9.15 -7.45
N ALA A 521 21.52 8.64 -8.59
CA ALA A 521 22.35 7.87 -9.51
C ALA A 521 23.55 8.68 -10.03
N ALA A 522 23.33 9.95 -10.40
CA ALA A 522 24.42 10.85 -10.81
C ALA A 522 25.44 11.08 -9.70
N ALA A 523 24.99 11.31 -8.45
CA ALA A 523 25.87 11.47 -7.31
C ALA A 523 26.71 10.21 -7.04
N LEU A 524 26.07 9.03 -7.06
CA LEU A 524 26.77 7.75 -6.90
C LEU A 524 27.80 7.52 -8.00
N GLN A 525 27.46 7.75 -9.28
CA GLN A 525 28.40 7.61 -10.40
C GLN A 525 29.62 8.53 -10.27
N ALA A 526 29.43 9.75 -9.77
CA ALA A 526 30.52 10.71 -9.57
C ALA A 526 31.45 10.35 -8.39
N HIS A 527 30.94 9.65 -7.38
CA HIS A 527 31.65 9.40 -6.12
C HIS A 527 32.09 7.94 -5.92
N GLN A 528 31.58 7.00 -6.71
CA GLN A 528 31.97 5.59 -6.69
C GLN A 528 33.47 5.42 -7.00
N THR A 529 34.19 4.73 -6.10
CA THR A 529 35.62 4.41 -6.27
C THR A 529 35.89 2.95 -6.60
N ALA A 530 34.91 2.06 -6.42
CA ALA A 530 35.00 0.66 -6.83
C ALA A 530 34.70 0.46 -8.33
N LYS A 531 35.01 -0.73 -8.84
CA LYS A 531 34.62 -1.16 -10.19
C LYS A 531 33.19 -1.72 -10.25
N ASN A 532 32.46 -1.68 -9.13
CA ASN A 532 31.07 -2.13 -9.09
C ASN A 532 30.20 -1.21 -9.95
N PRO A 533 29.26 -1.75 -10.74
CA PRO A 533 28.40 -0.93 -11.58
C PRO A 533 27.41 -0.10 -10.76
N THR A 534 27.23 1.16 -11.16
CA THR A 534 26.16 2.05 -10.67
C THR A 534 25.29 2.44 -11.86
N LEU A 535 24.16 1.74 -11.99
CA LEU A 535 23.23 1.89 -13.11
C LEU A 535 21.95 2.60 -12.67
N ILE A 536 21.30 3.22 -13.65
CA ILE A 536 19.91 3.62 -13.54
C ILE A 536 19.10 3.03 -14.70
N ARG A 537 17.99 2.38 -14.38
CA ARG A 537 17.00 1.85 -15.33
C ARG A 537 15.74 2.71 -15.25
N ILE A 538 15.45 3.46 -16.31
CA ILE A 538 14.23 4.27 -16.42
C ILE A 538 13.22 3.48 -17.25
N GLU A 539 12.13 3.05 -16.62
CA GLU A 539 11.01 2.44 -17.32
C GLU A 539 10.24 3.52 -18.11
N THR A 540 9.85 3.20 -19.34
CA THR A 540 9.11 4.11 -20.21
C THR A 540 7.63 3.75 -20.23
N SER A 541 6.74 4.74 -20.31
CA SER A 541 5.29 4.55 -20.26
C SER A 541 4.85 3.75 -19.02
N ALA A 542 5.42 4.10 -17.86
CA ALA A 542 5.04 3.55 -16.57
C ALA A 542 5.14 4.63 -15.49
N GLY A 543 4.32 4.50 -14.44
CA GLY A 543 4.41 5.33 -13.24
C GLY A 543 4.94 4.57 -12.04
N HIS A 544 4.43 4.89 -10.85
CA HIS A 544 4.96 4.42 -9.57
C HIS A 544 5.01 2.89 -9.42
N GLY A 545 4.08 2.18 -10.07
CA GLY A 545 4.10 0.72 -10.13
C GLY A 545 2.75 0.09 -10.46
N ALA A 546 1.65 0.70 -10.01
CA ALA A 546 0.30 0.24 -10.30
C ALA A 546 0.02 0.27 -11.81
N GLY A 547 -0.67 -0.76 -12.32
CA GLY A 547 -1.09 -0.82 -13.72
C GLY A 547 0.01 -1.19 -14.72
N LYS A 548 1.24 -1.47 -14.28
CA LYS A 548 2.31 -1.92 -15.19
C LYS A 548 1.91 -3.22 -15.93
N PRO A 549 2.05 -3.27 -17.26
CA PRO A 549 1.84 -4.48 -18.04
C PRO A 549 2.71 -5.65 -17.56
N THR A 550 2.18 -6.87 -17.62
CA THR A 550 2.91 -8.09 -17.22
C THR A 550 4.26 -8.21 -17.93
N LYS A 551 4.35 -7.84 -19.21
CA LYS A 551 5.60 -7.86 -19.97
C LYS A 551 6.69 -7.00 -19.30
N LYS A 552 6.36 -5.76 -18.92
CA LYS A 552 7.30 -4.85 -18.24
C LYS A 552 7.70 -5.38 -16.86
N LEU A 553 6.77 -5.98 -16.11
CA LEU A 553 7.07 -6.62 -14.83
C LEU A 553 8.06 -7.78 -14.99
N LEU A 554 7.93 -8.59 -16.04
CA LEU A 554 8.84 -9.69 -16.34
C LEU A 554 10.23 -9.20 -16.77
N GLU A 555 10.30 -8.17 -17.61
CA GLU A 555 11.56 -7.53 -18.03
C GLU A 555 12.29 -6.92 -16.83
N GLU A 556 11.59 -6.16 -15.97
CA GLU A 556 12.16 -5.59 -14.75
C GLU A 556 12.68 -6.69 -13.80
N ALA A 557 11.90 -7.75 -13.59
CA ALA A 557 12.33 -8.88 -12.77
C ALA A 557 13.57 -9.61 -13.33
N ALA A 558 13.62 -9.80 -14.65
CA ALA A 558 14.75 -10.43 -15.33
C ALA A 558 16.02 -9.59 -15.20
N ASP A 559 15.93 -8.27 -15.42
CA ASP A 559 17.05 -7.34 -15.26
C ASP A 559 17.56 -7.34 -13.81
N MET A 560 16.66 -7.29 -12.82
CA MET A 560 17.04 -7.30 -11.41
C MET A 560 17.71 -8.59 -10.97
N LEU A 561 17.12 -9.75 -11.29
CA LEU A 561 17.67 -11.05 -10.88
C LEU A 561 18.98 -11.35 -11.60
N SER A 562 19.08 -11.03 -12.89
CA SER A 562 20.33 -11.20 -13.64
C SER A 562 21.44 -10.29 -13.11
N PHE A 563 21.13 -9.01 -12.84
CA PHE A 563 22.08 -8.08 -12.22
C PHE A 563 22.55 -8.57 -10.84
N MET A 564 21.61 -9.06 -10.01
CA MET A 564 21.92 -9.62 -8.69
C MET A 564 22.89 -10.79 -8.80
N LEU A 565 22.51 -11.84 -9.55
CA LEU A 565 23.30 -13.07 -9.63
C LEU A 565 24.65 -12.84 -10.32
N TYR A 566 24.70 -11.98 -11.34
CA TYR A 566 25.93 -11.60 -12.03
C TYR A 566 26.94 -10.94 -11.08
N ASN A 567 26.51 -9.92 -10.33
CA ASN A 567 27.40 -9.20 -9.41
C ASN A 567 27.79 -10.05 -8.19
N MET A 568 26.98 -11.03 -7.81
CA MET A 568 27.31 -12.04 -6.78
C MET A 568 28.14 -13.22 -7.32
N LYS A 569 28.48 -13.21 -8.61
CA LYS A 569 29.23 -14.28 -9.30
C LYS A 569 28.56 -15.66 -9.15
N LYS A 570 27.23 -15.69 -9.21
CA LYS A 570 26.42 -16.92 -9.15
C LYS A 570 26.09 -17.41 -10.55
N ARG A 571 26.10 -18.73 -10.71
CA ARG A 571 25.58 -19.38 -11.92
C ARG A 571 24.08 -19.54 -11.78
N VAL A 572 23.35 -19.25 -12.85
CA VAL A 572 21.90 -19.49 -12.92
C VAL A 572 21.66 -21.00 -13.05
N ILE A 573 20.70 -21.49 -12.27
CA ILE A 573 20.13 -22.84 -12.35
C ILE A 573 18.88 -22.72 -13.21
N TYR A 574 18.88 -23.44 -14.34
CA TYR A 574 17.79 -23.48 -15.30
C TYR A 574 16.86 -24.67 -15.07
#